data_AF-A0A182EUS3-F1
#
_entry.id   AF-A0A182EUS3-F1
#
_cell.length_a   1.000
_cell.length_b   1.000
_cell.length_c   1.000
_cell.angle_alpha   90.00
_cell.angle_beta   90.00
_cell.angle_gamma   90.00
#
_symmetry.space_group_name_H-M   'P 1'
#
loop_
_entity.id
_entity.type
_entity.pdbx_description
1 polymer ?
#
loop_
_entity_poly.entity_id
_entity_poly.type
_entity_poly.pdbx_seq_one_letter_code
_entity_poly.pdbx_strand_id
1 'polypeptide(L)'
;MIFTAIKAADLLCHAVLFSHTRTLHAVKVMETIKTELGLGTIQELRSSFGGGCINRAKAYRTDKYGDIFVKFNDNEKAQEMFDGEFASLQALLDTNTIRVPKPIKRFSIGNDCCLAMEFLDMRGPSDSEKLGTNIA
;
A
#
# COMPACT_ATOMS: atom_id res chain seq x y z
N MET A 1 30.44 38.00 -6.21
CA MET A 1 29.50 36.98 -6.74
C MET A 1 29.86 35.55 -6.33
N ILE A 2 30.48 35.33 -5.15
CA ILE A 2 30.93 33.97 -4.71
C ILE A 2 30.00 33.39 -3.63
N PHE A 3 29.34 34.25 -2.84
CA PHE A 3 28.40 33.83 -1.78
C PHE A 3 27.09 33.22 -2.31
N THR A 4 26.69 33.51 -3.54
CA THR A 4 25.47 32.94 -4.15
C THR A 4 25.67 31.50 -4.62
N ALA A 5 26.90 31.08 -4.94
CA ALA A 5 27.20 29.73 -5.42
C ALA A 5 27.26 28.68 -4.28
N ILE A 6 27.71 29.07 -3.08
CA ILE A 6 27.78 28.17 -1.91
C ILE A 6 26.37 27.76 -1.46
N LYS A 7 25.42 28.70 -1.47
CA LYS A 7 24.03 28.45 -1.08
C LYS A 7 23.27 27.52 -2.06
N ALA A 8 23.69 27.50 -3.33
CA ALA A 8 23.15 26.57 -4.32
C ALA A 8 23.71 25.15 -4.16
N ALA A 9 24.99 25.01 -3.79
CA ALA A 9 25.62 23.72 -3.53
C ALA A 9 25.04 23.02 -2.28
N ASP A 10 24.75 23.77 -1.21
CA ASP A 10 24.11 23.23 0.00
C ASP A 10 22.66 22.76 -0.22
N LEU A 11 21.91 23.45 -1.09
CA LEU A 11 20.55 23.04 -1.49
C LEU A 11 20.56 21.78 -2.37
N LEU A 12 21.52 21.70 -3.30
CA LEU A 12 21.73 20.52 -4.15
C LEU A 12 22.16 19.31 -3.31
N CYS A 13 23.05 19.48 -2.34
CA CYS A 13 23.49 18.42 -1.44
C CYS A 13 22.33 17.87 -0.61
N HIS A 14 21.51 18.74 -0.01
CA HIS A 14 20.30 18.32 0.73
C HIS A 14 19.27 17.63 -0.15
N ALA A 15 18.99 18.15 -1.35
CA ALA A 15 18.03 17.53 -2.28
C ALA A 15 18.50 16.14 -2.75
N VAL A 16 19.80 15.97 -3.01
CA VAL A 16 20.39 14.69 -3.40
C VAL A 16 20.36 13.69 -2.25
N LEU A 17 20.73 14.09 -1.03
CA LEU A 17 20.63 13.25 0.17
C LEU A 17 19.19 12.84 0.49
N PHE A 18 18.23 13.75 0.33
CA PHE A 18 16.81 13.49 0.54
C PHE A 18 16.22 12.54 -0.51
N SER A 19 16.65 12.67 -1.77
CA SER A 19 16.27 11.75 -2.85
C SER A 19 16.86 10.34 -2.63
N HIS A 20 18.12 10.28 -2.17
CA HIS A 20 18.80 9.02 -1.87
C HIS A 20 18.15 8.28 -0.71
N THR A 21 17.86 8.96 0.40
CA THR A 21 17.16 8.38 1.57
C THR A 21 15.76 7.90 1.23
N ARG A 22 14.97 8.65 0.43
CA ARG A 22 13.67 8.19 -0.07
C ARG A 22 13.77 6.95 -0.94
N THR A 23 14.77 6.89 -1.82
CA THR A 23 15.00 5.74 -2.69
C THR A 23 15.38 4.50 -1.88
N LEU A 24 16.32 4.64 -0.94
CA LEU A 24 16.71 3.56 -0.02
C LEU A 24 15.53 3.06 0.81
N HIS A 25 14.70 3.97 1.33
CA HIS A 25 13.50 3.60 2.07
C HIS A 25 12.51 2.81 1.20
N ALA A 26 12.24 3.27 -0.02
CA ALA A 26 11.36 2.57 -0.95
C ALA A 26 11.87 1.16 -1.30
N VAL A 27 13.17 1.02 -1.55
CA VAL A 27 13.81 -0.29 -1.80
C VAL A 27 13.64 -1.21 -0.60
N LYS A 28 13.90 -0.73 0.62
CA LYS A 28 13.74 -1.53 1.85
C LYS A 28 12.31 -1.98 2.09
N VAL A 29 11.32 -1.12 1.82
CA VAL A 29 9.90 -1.46 1.89
C VAL A 29 9.58 -2.59 0.92
N MET A 30 9.96 -2.46 -0.36
CA MET A 30 9.70 -3.46 -1.39
C MET A 30 10.35 -4.82 -1.09
N GLU A 31 11.58 -4.83 -0.58
CA GLU A 31 12.26 -6.07 -0.17
C GLU A 31 11.60 -6.73 1.04
N THR A 32 11.10 -5.94 2.00
CA THR A 32 10.36 -6.49 3.14
C THR A 32 9.04 -7.11 2.67
N ILE A 33 8.31 -6.46 1.76
CA ILE A 33 7.08 -7.02 1.17
C ILE A 33 7.38 -8.32 0.42
N LYS A 34 8.45 -8.37 -0.39
CA LYS A 34 8.87 -9.61 -1.08
C LYS A 34 9.12 -10.75 -0.10
N THR A 35 9.83 -10.46 0.98
CA THR A 35 10.16 -11.46 2.01
C THR A 35 8.90 -11.94 2.71
N GLU A 36 8.05 -11.02 3.17
CA GLU A 36 6.83 -11.34 3.92
C GLU A 36 5.81 -12.12 3.10
N LEU A 37 5.71 -11.85 1.80
CA LEU A 37 4.75 -12.47 0.90
C LEU A 37 5.31 -13.65 0.10
N GLY A 38 6.63 -13.91 0.20
CA GLY A 38 7.32 -14.96 -0.54
C GLY A 38 7.30 -14.72 -2.06
N LEU A 39 7.73 -13.53 -2.49
CA LEU A 39 7.73 -13.09 -3.89
C LEU A 39 9.13 -13.15 -4.49
N GLY A 40 9.24 -13.52 -5.76
CA GLY A 40 10.48 -13.39 -6.53
C GLY A 40 10.67 -11.96 -7.04
N THR A 41 9.60 -11.32 -7.50
CA THR A 41 9.61 -9.97 -8.08
C THR A 41 8.48 -9.10 -7.54
N ILE A 42 8.78 -7.80 -7.40
CA ILE A 42 7.81 -6.78 -7.04
C ILE A 42 8.11 -5.47 -7.80
N GLN A 43 7.06 -4.79 -8.26
CA GLN A 43 7.18 -3.48 -8.91
C GLN A 43 6.10 -2.55 -8.37
N GLU A 44 6.47 -1.37 -7.86
CA GLU A 44 5.48 -0.36 -7.45
C GLU A 44 4.73 0.17 -8.68
N LEU A 45 3.40 0.18 -8.59
CA LEU A 45 2.52 0.72 -9.62
C LEU A 45 2.30 2.21 -9.40
N ARG A 46 2.32 2.98 -10.50
CA ARG A 46 1.94 4.40 -10.47
C ARG A 46 0.44 4.51 -10.31
N SER A 47 0.00 4.59 -9.06
CA SER A 47 -1.41 4.73 -8.73
C SER A 47 -1.58 5.99 -7.88
N SER A 48 -2.27 6.99 -8.45
CA SER A 48 -2.77 8.10 -7.64
C SER A 48 -4.02 7.62 -6.92
N PHE A 49 -3.87 7.22 -5.66
CA PHE A 49 -5.01 6.93 -4.80
C PHE A 49 -5.61 8.26 -4.35
N GLY A 50 -6.63 8.74 -5.06
CA GLY A 50 -7.35 9.95 -4.70
C GLY A 50 -8.30 9.68 -3.53
N GLY A 51 -8.09 10.36 -2.40
CA GLY A 51 -8.99 10.29 -1.24
C GLY A 51 -8.27 10.59 0.09
N GLY A 52 -9.03 11.08 1.07
CA GLY A 52 -8.56 11.31 2.45
C GLY A 52 -8.45 9.99 3.22
N CYS A 53 -7.48 9.15 2.85
CA CYS A 53 -7.26 7.87 3.53
C CYS A 53 -6.53 8.08 4.86
N ILE A 54 -7.11 7.58 5.95
CA ILE A 54 -6.47 7.52 7.28
C ILE A 54 -5.14 6.73 7.20
N ASN A 55 -5.09 5.72 6.34
CA ASN A 55 -3.91 4.89 6.10
C ASN A 55 -3.20 5.31 4.82
N ARG A 56 -1.86 5.27 4.84
CA ARG A 56 -1.08 5.36 3.60
C ARG A 56 -1.28 4.07 2.81
N ALA A 57 -1.26 4.14 1.48
CA ALA A 57 -1.36 2.94 0.68
C ALA A 57 -0.64 3.03 -0.66
N LYS A 58 -0.20 1.87 -1.16
CA LYS A 58 0.50 1.71 -2.43
C LYS A 58 0.01 0.44 -3.13
N ALA A 59 0.08 0.42 -4.46
CA ALA A 59 -0.12 -0.80 -5.24
C ALA A 59 1.19 -1.31 -5.80
N TYR A 60 1.28 -2.63 -5.93
CA TYR A 60 2.44 -3.33 -6.46
C TYR A 60 2.00 -4.42 -7.41
N ARG A 61 2.74 -4.62 -8.49
CA ARG A 61 2.68 -5.82 -9.32
C ARG A 61 3.62 -6.87 -8.74
N THR A 62 3.13 -8.09 -8.61
CA THR A 62 3.87 -9.24 -8.08
C THR A 62 3.78 -10.42 -9.05
N ASP A 63 4.76 -11.32 -8.98
CA ASP A 63 4.76 -12.57 -9.75
C ASP A 63 3.79 -13.64 -9.23
N LYS A 64 3.39 -13.56 -7.96
CA LYS A 64 2.59 -14.59 -7.30
C LYS A 64 1.10 -14.25 -7.16
N TYR A 65 0.78 -13.01 -6.79
CA TYR A 65 -0.60 -12.60 -6.47
C TYR A 65 -1.21 -11.67 -7.52
N GLY A 66 -0.49 -11.38 -8.61
CA GLY A 66 -0.86 -10.33 -9.55
C GLY A 66 -0.65 -8.95 -8.94
N ASP A 67 -1.57 -8.03 -9.22
CA ASP A 67 -1.55 -6.70 -8.62
C ASP A 67 -2.13 -6.75 -7.20
N ILE A 68 -1.39 -6.20 -6.24
CA ILE A 68 -1.76 -6.14 -4.83
C ILE A 68 -1.84 -4.70 -4.35
N PHE A 69 -2.64 -4.48 -3.31
CA PHE A 69 -2.71 -3.23 -2.56
C PHE A 69 -2.18 -3.45 -1.16
N VAL A 70 -1.30 -2.57 -0.70
CA VAL A 70 -0.72 -2.61 0.65
C VAL A 70 -1.07 -1.33 1.39
N LYS A 71 -1.73 -1.46 2.53
CA LYS A 71 -2.00 -0.39 3.49
C LYS A 71 -0.88 -0.33 4.52
N PHE A 72 -0.52 0.87 4.97
CA PHE A 72 0.51 1.16 5.97
C PHE A 72 -0.04 2.13 7.01
N ASN A 73 0.22 1.88 8.29
CA ASN A 73 -0.13 2.76 9.39
C ASN A 73 0.85 2.59 10.56
N ASP A 74 1.40 3.70 11.06
CA ASP A 74 2.39 3.78 12.14
C ASP A 74 1.77 4.09 13.51
N ASN A 75 0.45 4.20 13.59
CA ASN A 75 -0.27 4.39 14.85
C ASN A 75 -0.20 3.11 15.70
N GLU A 76 -0.12 3.28 17.02
CA GLU A 76 -0.08 2.16 17.99
C GLU A 76 -1.29 1.22 17.89
N LYS A 77 -2.45 1.73 17.44
CA LYS A 77 -3.68 0.93 17.24
C LYS A 77 -3.78 0.30 15.84
N ALA A 78 -2.79 0.50 14.98
CA ALA A 78 -2.83 0.02 13.60
C ALA A 78 -2.90 -1.51 13.50
N GLN A 79 -2.26 -2.23 14.44
CA GLN A 79 -2.33 -3.69 14.47
C GLN A 79 -3.77 -4.16 14.70
N GLU A 80 -4.43 -3.70 15.76
CA GLU A 80 -5.83 -4.04 16.05
C GLU A 80 -6.75 -3.66 14.88
N MET A 81 -6.53 -2.49 14.27
CA MET A 81 -7.28 -2.04 13.09
C MET A 81 -7.12 -3.00 11.91
N PHE A 82 -5.90 -3.39 11.55
CA PHE A 82 -5.67 -4.30 10.43
C PHE A 82 -6.07 -5.73 10.74
N ASP A 83 -6.05 -6.16 12.00
CA ASP A 83 -6.58 -7.45 12.44
C ASP A 83 -8.08 -7.53 12.19
N GLY A 84 -8.82 -6.49 12.58
CA GLY A 84 -10.26 -6.37 12.31
C GLY A 84 -10.56 -6.28 10.81
N GLU A 85 -9.78 -5.50 10.06
CA GLU A 85 -9.97 -5.39 8.60
C GLU A 85 -9.72 -6.74 7.90
N PHE A 86 -8.64 -7.45 8.25
CA PHE A 86 -8.35 -8.78 7.70
C PHE A 86 -9.48 -9.77 7.99
N ALA A 87 -9.94 -9.81 9.25
CA ALA A 87 -10.99 -10.73 9.68
C ALA A 87 -12.34 -10.45 8.98
N SER A 88 -12.72 -9.16 8.87
CA SER A 88 -13.97 -8.78 8.19
C SER A 88 -13.94 -9.05 6.70
N LEU A 89 -12.82 -8.79 6.01
CA LEU A 89 -12.66 -9.15 4.60
C LEU A 89 -12.73 -10.66 4.39
N GLN A 90 -12.12 -11.45 5.28
CA GLN A 90 -12.22 -12.91 5.22
C GLN A 90 -13.66 -13.38 5.40
N ALA A 91 -14.37 -12.85 6.41
CA ALA A 91 -15.76 -13.18 6.67
C ALA A 91 -16.68 -12.85 5.46
N LEU A 92 -16.48 -11.69 4.83
CA LEU A 92 -17.22 -11.29 3.63
C LEU A 92 -16.86 -12.15 2.41
N LEU A 93 -15.60 -12.58 2.29
CA LEU A 93 -15.19 -13.49 1.23
C LEU A 93 -15.89 -14.85 1.37
N ASP A 94 -16.02 -15.33 2.61
CA ASP A 94 -16.62 -16.62 2.94
C ASP A 94 -18.14 -16.63 2.70
N THR A 95 -18.83 -15.47 2.73
CA THR A 95 -20.26 -15.40 2.37
C THR A 95 -20.50 -15.58 0.86
N ASN A 96 -19.50 -15.27 0.04
CA ASN A 96 -19.62 -15.24 -1.43
C ASN A 96 -20.80 -14.38 -1.94
N THR A 97 -21.20 -13.33 -1.21
CA THR A 97 -22.33 -12.46 -1.57
C THR A 97 -21.89 -11.26 -2.41
N ILE A 98 -20.80 -10.60 -2.03
CA ILE A 98 -20.25 -9.43 -2.71
C ILE A 98 -18.78 -9.63 -3.07
N ARG A 99 -18.30 -8.89 -4.08
CA ARG A 99 -16.88 -8.86 -4.39
C ARG A 99 -16.17 -7.97 -3.37
N VAL A 100 -15.23 -8.56 -2.64
CA VAL A 100 -14.30 -7.85 -1.74
C VAL A 100 -12.85 -8.13 -2.13
N PRO A 101 -11.89 -7.26 -1.77
CA PRO A 101 -10.47 -7.56 -1.91
C PRO A 101 -10.12 -8.80 -1.08
N LYS A 102 -9.48 -9.79 -1.68
CA LYS A 102 -9.00 -10.95 -0.94
C LYS A 102 -7.84 -10.55 -0.01
N PRO A 103 -7.94 -10.73 1.32
CA PRO A 103 -6.85 -10.42 2.23
C PRO A 103 -5.72 -11.45 2.03
N ILE A 104 -4.47 -10.99 2.00
CA ILE A 104 -3.30 -11.85 1.76
C ILE A 104 -2.53 -12.08 3.07
N LYS A 105 -2.03 -11.00 3.69
CA LYS A 105 -1.21 -11.11 4.90
C LYS A 105 -1.15 -9.77 5.65
N ARG A 106 -1.10 -9.87 6.98
CA ARG A 106 -0.69 -8.78 7.88
C ARG A 106 0.78 -8.95 8.27
N PHE A 107 1.55 -7.87 8.30
CA PHE A 107 2.97 -7.87 8.66
C PHE A 107 3.41 -6.46 9.09
N SER A 108 4.69 -6.29 9.42
CA SER A 108 5.23 -4.99 9.86
C SER A 108 6.47 -4.60 9.05
N ILE A 109 6.64 -3.29 8.80
CA ILE A 109 7.84 -2.72 8.17
C ILE A 109 8.32 -1.54 9.03
N GLY A 110 9.39 -1.74 9.80
CA GLY A 110 9.80 -0.74 10.79
C GLY A 110 8.68 -0.54 11.82
N ASN A 111 8.18 0.69 11.95
CA ASN A 111 7.07 1.01 12.86
C ASN A 111 5.69 0.89 12.20
N ASP A 112 5.63 0.67 10.89
CA ASP A 112 4.36 0.52 10.19
C ASP A 112 3.79 -0.89 10.38
N CYS A 113 2.55 -0.97 10.81
CA CYS A 113 1.72 -2.15 10.55
C CYS A 113 1.24 -2.11 9.11
N CYS A 114 1.15 -3.28 8.47
CA CYS A 114 0.84 -3.41 7.06
C CYS A 114 -0.24 -4.48 6.84
N LEU A 115 -1.11 -4.23 5.87
CA LEU A 115 -2.07 -5.21 5.35
C LEU A 115 -1.96 -5.27 3.83
N ALA A 116 -1.54 -6.43 3.31
CA ALA A 116 -1.56 -6.73 1.88
C ALA A 116 -2.86 -7.45 1.51
N MET A 117 -3.46 -7.03 0.39
CA MET A 117 -4.69 -7.59 -0.17
C MET A 117 -4.65 -7.52 -1.71
N GLU A 118 -5.58 -8.22 -2.35
CA GLU A 118 -5.83 -8.10 -3.79
C GLU A 118 -6.06 -6.65 -4.22
N PHE A 119 -5.48 -6.23 -5.34
CA PHE A 119 -5.85 -4.97 -5.98
C PHE A 119 -7.11 -5.15 -6.81
N LEU A 120 -8.19 -4.47 -6.44
CA LEU A 120 -9.39 -4.38 -7.27
C LEU A 120 -9.31 -3.16 -8.19
N ASP A 121 -9.35 -3.40 -9.50
CA ASP A 121 -9.53 -2.31 -10.45
C ASP A 121 -10.98 -1.84 -10.44
N MET A 122 -11.22 -0.69 -9.80
CA MET A 122 -12.55 -0.08 -9.68
C MET A 122 -12.92 0.83 -10.86
N ARG A 123 -12.17 0.82 -11.98
CA ARG A 123 -12.42 1.64 -13.17
C ARG A 123 -13.53 1.10 -14.08
N GLY A 124 -14.60 0.57 -13.49
CA GLY A 124 -15.76 0.02 -14.20
C GLY A 124 -17.06 0.80 -13.92
N PRO A 125 -18.12 0.54 -14.69
CA PRO A 125 -19.44 1.07 -14.37
C PRO A 125 -19.91 0.55 -13.01
N SER A 126 -20.45 1.44 -12.18
CA SER A 126 -21.08 1.06 -10.91
C SER A 126 -22.45 0.42 -11.16
N ASP A 127 -22.70 -0.75 -10.57
CA ASP A 127 -24.00 -1.41 -10.58
C ASP A 127 -24.60 -1.42 -9.17
N SER A 128 -25.27 -0.31 -8.84
CA SER A 128 -25.78 -0.05 -7.49
C SER A 128 -26.98 -0.94 -7.14
N GLU A 129 -27.78 -1.34 -8.12
CA GLU A 129 -28.94 -2.23 -7.91
C GLU A 129 -28.48 -3.65 -7.56
N LYS A 130 -27.52 -4.18 -8.31
CA LYS A 130 -26.89 -5.47 -8.00
C LYS A 130 -26.18 -5.44 -6.65
N LEU A 131 -25.46 -4.36 -6.35
CA LEU A 131 -24.84 -4.20 -5.04
C LEU A 131 -25.90 -4.20 -3.94
N GLY A 132 -26.98 -3.42 -4.09
CA GLY A 132 -28.08 -3.35 -3.13
C GLY A 132 -28.75 -4.71 -2.89
N THR A 133 -28.91 -5.51 -3.95
CA THR A 133 -29.45 -6.87 -3.86
C THR A 133 -28.51 -7.81 -3.09
N ASN A 134 -27.19 -7.68 -3.31
CA ASN A 134 -26.21 -8.58 -2.71
C ASN A 134 -25.88 -8.27 -1.24
N ILE A 135 -26.26 -7.09 -0.74
CA ILE A 135 -26.04 -6.66 0.66
C ILE A 135 -27.31 -6.72 1.52
N ALA A 136 -28.48 -7.01 0.93
CA ALA A 136 -29.77 -7.13 1.63
C ALA A 136 -29.92 -8.51 2.29
#